data_AF-A0A7X9WRD4-F1
#
_entry.id   AF-A0A7X9WRD4-F1
#
_cell.length_a   1.000
_cell.length_b   1.000
_cell.length_c   1.000
_cell.angle_alpha   90.00
_cell.angle_beta   90.00
_cell.angle_gamma   90.00
#
_symmetry.space_group_name_H-M   'P 1'
#
loop_
_entity.id
_entity.type
_entity.pdbx_description
1 polymer ?
#
loop_
_entity_poly.entity_id
_entity_poly.type
_entity_poly.pdbx_seq_one_letter_code
_entity_poly.pdbx_strand_id
1 'polypeptide(L)'
;MKLVTFDAGQGARTGAAMADGSILDLAAGAPASLKPLLTTMLALIEGGDVALNAARDLAANNKGDHRHAADAVRFLPPLPVPNSIRDFANFELHCLQALETSMRMRASSQPDPEAAYAGFRASGAYDLPASWYQRPYYFKGNRMTCSGHESTIQWPRFSTTMDYELEFAAVIGKRGADIAEADAAAHIFGYMIYNDFSARDEQVRDQQFRMGPSKGKDFDTGNAMGPWIVTRDELPDVSNLAMESRINGEVQGRASSSGMQFSFAQCMAFVSRDETLYPGDVFGSGTAGNGCGFETGRYLEPGDVIELEVEGIGILRNTIGERRS
;
A
#
# COMPACT_ATOMS: atom_id res chain seq x y z
N MET A 1 7.36 17.36 0.16
CA MET A 1 5.96 17.75 0.45
C MET A 1 5.03 16.54 0.58
N LYS A 2 3.80 16.73 1.09
CA LYS A 2 2.73 15.72 1.19
C LYS A 2 1.65 16.00 0.15
N LEU A 3 1.46 15.12 -0.82
CA LEU A 3 0.55 15.28 -1.97
C LEU A 3 -0.68 14.39 -1.84
N VAL A 4 -1.86 14.98 -1.97
CA VAL A 4 -3.15 14.32 -1.73
C VAL A 4 -4.02 14.39 -2.98
N THR A 5 -4.85 13.38 -3.18
CA THR A 5 -6.01 13.48 -4.09
C THR A 5 -7.27 13.60 -3.23
N PHE A 6 -8.10 14.60 -3.50
CA PHE A 6 -9.28 14.89 -2.69
C PHE A 6 -10.47 15.29 -3.56
N ASP A 7 -11.66 15.32 -2.97
CA ASP A 7 -12.89 15.80 -3.59
C ASP A 7 -13.61 16.75 -2.63
N ALA A 8 -13.78 17.99 -3.07
CA ALA A 8 -14.52 19.04 -2.37
C ALA A 8 -15.90 19.33 -3.01
N GLY A 9 -16.51 18.31 -3.62
CA GLY A 9 -17.81 18.41 -4.32
C GLY A 9 -17.70 18.77 -5.80
N GLN A 10 -16.50 18.71 -6.38
CA GLN A 10 -16.23 19.03 -7.78
C GLN A 10 -15.54 17.88 -8.54
N GLY A 11 -15.48 16.70 -7.92
CA GLY A 11 -14.71 15.57 -8.41
C GLY A 11 -13.26 15.61 -7.94
N ALA A 12 -12.48 14.62 -8.38
CA ALA A 12 -11.10 14.44 -7.95
C ALA A 12 -10.22 15.64 -8.34
N ARG A 13 -9.47 16.15 -7.36
CA ARG A 13 -8.48 17.22 -7.48
C ARG A 13 -7.16 16.77 -6.86
N THR A 14 -6.06 17.35 -7.34
CA THR A 14 -4.72 17.16 -6.75
C THR A 14 -4.45 18.30 -5.79
N GLY A 15 -3.96 17.98 -4.60
CA GLY A 15 -3.68 18.94 -3.56
C GLY A 15 -2.37 18.69 -2.83
N ALA A 16 -2.01 19.64 -1.98
CA ALA A 16 -0.91 19.50 -1.03
C ALA A 16 -1.43 19.68 0.40
N ALA A 17 -1.03 18.78 1.31
CA ALA A 17 -1.30 18.95 2.73
C ALA A 17 -0.34 20.01 3.30
N MET A 18 -0.91 21.04 3.92
CA MET A 18 -0.21 22.18 4.47
C MET A 18 0.13 21.96 5.94
N ALA A 19 1.11 22.71 6.47
CA ALA A 19 1.57 22.56 7.85
C ALA A 19 0.49 22.90 8.91
N ASP A 20 -0.51 23.69 8.55
CA ASP A 20 -1.67 24.02 9.40
C ASP A 20 -2.80 22.99 9.32
N GLY A 21 -2.58 21.88 8.61
CA GLY A 21 -3.57 20.80 8.42
C GLY A 21 -4.58 21.06 7.29
N SER A 22 -4.54 22.21 6.63
CA SER A 22 -5.40 22.48 5.47
C SER A 22 -4.89 21.77 4.20
N ILE A 23 -5.76 21.61 3.21
CA ILE A 23 -5.43 21.07 1.89
C ILE A 23 -5.47 22.20 0.86
N LEU A 24 -4.35 22.47 0.21
CA LEU A 24 -4.27 23.41 -0.92
C LEU A 24 -4.67 22.71 -2.22
N ASP A 25 -5.66 23.25 -2.95
CA ASP A 25 -5.97 22.83 -4.33
C ASP A 25 -4.89 23.36 -5.29
N LEU A 26 -4.00 22.46 -5.74
CA LEU A 26 -2.87 22.81 -6.58
C LEU A 26 -3.33 23.25 -7.97
N ALA A 27 -4.36 22.61 -8.53
CA ALA A 27 -4.88 22.97 -9.85
C ALA A 27 -5.55 24.35 -9.82
N ALA A 28 -6.31 24.67 -8.77
CA ALA A 28 -6.99 25.95 -8.65
C ALA A 28 -6.01 27.12 -8.53
N GLY A 29 -4.93 26.94 -7.76
CA GLY A 29 -3.88 27.96 -7.57
C GLY A 29 -2.91 28.09 -8.75
N ALA A 30 -2.84 27.12 -9.65
CA ALA A 30 -1.85 27.08 -10.72
C ALA A 30 -2.14 28.07 -11.87
N PRO A 31 -1.09 28.70 -12.46
CA PRO A 31 -1.24 29.44 -13.71
C PRO A 31 -1.66 28.50 -14.86
N ALA A 32 -2.31 29.06 -15.88
CA ALA A 32 -2.91 28.29 -16.97
C ALA A 32 -1.93 27.33 -17.69
N SER A 33 -0.65 27.70 -17.78
CA SER A 33 0.39 26.86 -18.40
C SER A 33 0.78 25.62 -17.58
N LEU A 34 0.62 25.66 -16.26
CA LEU A 34 0.99 24.57 -15.34
C LEU A 34 -0.21 23.77 -14.85
N LYS A 35 -1.42 24.35 -14.93
CA LYS A 35 -2.68 23.71 -14.53
C LYS A 35 -2.86 22.28 -15.09
N PRO A 36 -2.57 21.96 -16.37
CA PRO A 36 -2.69 20.59 -16.88
C PRO A 36 -1.83 19.58 -16.11
N LEU A 37 -0.63 19.98 -15.68
CA LEU A 37 0.29 19.15 -14.91
C LEU A 37 -0.14 18.94 -13.45
N LEU A 38 -1.07 19.75 -12.95
CA LEU A 38 -1.50 19.71 -11.54
C LEU A 38 -2.96 19.28 -11.40
N THR A 39 -3.61 18.90 -12.51
CA THR A 39 -5.04 18.54 -12.49
C THR A 39 -5.27 17.18 -11.83
N THR A 40 -4.44 16.18 -12.14
CA THR A 40 -4.50 14.83 -11.54
C THR A 40 -3.15 14.46 -10.95
N MET A 41 -3.14 13.58 -9.94
CA MET A 41 -1.90 13.09 -9.35
C MET A 41 -1.01 12.43 -10.40
N LEU A 42 -1.60 11.67 -11.34
CA LEU A 42 -0.85 11.04 -12.41
C LEU A 42 -0.17 12.08 -13.33
N ALA A 43 -0.89 13.14 -13.71
CA ALA A 43 -0.31 14.22 -14.51
C ALA A 43 0.83 14.95 -13.76
N LEU A 44 0.71 15.09 -12.44
CA LEU A 44 1.75 15.66 -11.60
C LEU A 44 3.00 14.79 -11.60
N ILE A 45 2.84 13.48 -11.39
CA ILE A 45 3.94 12.52 -11.40
C ILE A 45 4.60 12.47 -12.79
N GLU A 46 3.81 12.40 -13.87
CA GLU A 46 4.31 12.42 -15.26
C GLU A 46 5.01 13.72 -15.63
N GLY A 47 4.57 14.85 -15.06
CA GLY A 47 5.19 16.16 -15.24
C GLY A 47 6.55 16.31 -14.53
N GLY A 48 6.94 15.34 -13.70
CA GLY A 48 8.25 15.26 -13.06
C GLY A 48 8.63 16.53 -12.29
N ASP A 49 9.90 16.93 -12.38
CA ASP A 49 10.43 18.08 -11.64
C ASP A 49 9.71 19.39 -11.96
N VAL A 50 9.21 19.56 -13.19
CA VAL A 50 8.48 20.79 -13.57
C VAL A 50 7.18 20.91 -12.77
N ALA A 51 6.38 19.84 -12.73
CA ALA A 51 5.13 19.84 -11.98
C ALA A 51 5.38 19.89 -10.47
N LEU A 52 6.37 19.14 -9.99
CA LEU A 52 6.68 19.10 -8.56
C LEU A 52 7.21 20.43 -8.03
N ASN A 53 8.08 21.11 -8.78
CA ASN A 53 8.53 22.46 -8.41
C ASN A 53 7.39 23.47 -8.44
N ALA A 54 6.50 23.40 -9.43
CA ALA A 54 5.29 24.23 -9.45
C ALA A 54 4.42 24.01 -8.21
N ALA A 55 4.22 22.76 -7.80
CA ALA A 55 3.46 22.43 -6.61
C ALA A 55 4.12 22.97 -5.32
N ARG A 56 5.46 22.86 -5.22
CA ARG A 56 6.24 23.45 -4.11
C ARG A 56 6.11 24.97 -4.08
N ASP A 57 6.26 25.63 -5.22
CA ASP A 57 6.17 27.10 -5.33
C ASP A 57 4.77 27.59 -4.93
N LEU A 58 3.72 26.89 -5.36
CA LEU A 58 2.36 27.18 -4.95
C LEU A 58 2.20 27.03 -3.43
N ALA A 59 2.64 25.91 -2.86
CA ALA A 59 2.55 25.68 -1.41
C ALA A 59 3.32 26.74 -0.60
N ALA A 60 4.54 27.10 -1.03
CA ALA A 60 5.40 28.05 -0.33
C ALA A 60 4.88 29.49 -0.38
N ASN A 61 4.24 29.89 -1.49
CA ASN A 61 3.80 31.26 -1.72
C ASN A 61 2.30 31.50 -1.46
N ASN A 62 1.52 30.45 -1.19
CA ASN A 62 0.08 30.55 -0.98
C ASN A 62 -0.26 31.25 0.35
N LYS A 63 -1.02 32.34 0.27
CA LYS A 63 -1.44 33.18 1.42
C LYS A 63 -2.83 32.84 1.97
N GLY A 64 -3.34 31.63 1.70
CA GLY A 64 -4.63 31.15 2.20
C GLY A 64 -5.69 30.89 1.11
N ASP A 65 -5.46 31.34 -0.13
CA ASP A 65 -6.41 31.12 -1.22
C ASP A 65 -6.48 29.64 -1.63
N HIS A 66 -7.64 29.18 -2.11
CA HIS A 66 -7.84 27.80 -2.60
C HIS A 66 -7.48 26.70 -1.59
N ARG A 67 -7.62 26.99 -0.30
CA ARG A 67 -7.45 26.02 0.77
C ARG A 67 -8.80 25.48 1.24
N HIS A 68 -8.79 24.22 1.62
CA HIS A 68 -9.90 23.54 2.26
C HIS A 68 -9.48 23.04 3.64
N ALA A 69 -10.37 23.10 4.62
CA ALA A 69 -10.16 22.35 5.86
C ALA A 69 -10.15 20.85 5.54
N ALA A 70 -9.30 20.07 6.21
CA ALA A 70 -9.17 18.63 5.91
C ALA A 70 -10.47 17.85 6.17
N ASP A 71 -11.27 18.26 7.15
CA ASP A 71 -12.58 17.68 7.47
C ASP A 71 -13.69 18.11 6.50
N ALA A 72 -13.44 19.14 5.68
CA ALA A 72 -14.36 19.63 4.66
C ALA A 72 -14.16 18.98 3.28
N VAL A 73 -13.19 18.06 3.14
CA VAL A 73 -12.92 17.34 1.90
C VAL A 73 -13.02 15.84 2.11
N ARG A 74 -13.39 15.13 1.05
CA ARG A 74 -13.29 13.67 1.01
C ARG A 74 -11.92 13.29 0.46
N PHE A 75 -11.14 12.54 1.23
CA PHE A 75 -9.90 11.96 0.75
C PHE A 75 -10.19 10.87 -0.29
N LEU A 76 -9.41 10.87 -1.37
CA LEU A 76 -9.36 9.83 -2.36
C LEU A 76 -8.01 9.10 -2.23
N PRO A 77 -7.90 7.87 -2.76
CA PRO A 77 -6.56 7.29 -2.98
C PRO A 77 -5.68 8.30 -3.73
N PRO A 78 -4.43 8.55 -3.31
CA PRO A 78 -3.56 9.50 -4.01
C PRO A 78 -3.45 9.22 -5.51
N LEU A 79 -3.43 7.94 -5.89
CA LEU A 79 -3.61 7.47 -7.27
C LEU A 79 -4.90 6.65 -7.35
N PRO A 80 -6.04 7.23 -7.79
CA PRO A 80 -7.29 6.48 -7.88
C PRO A 80 -7.26 5.29 -8.84
N VAL A 81 -6.46 5.42 -9.90
CA VAL A 81 -6.24 4.39 -10.88
C VAL A 81 -4.75 4.44 -11.25
N PRO A 82 -3.85 3.77 -10.50
CA PRO A 82 -2.44 3.71 -10.86
C PRO A 82 -2.25 2.96 -12.19
N ASN A 83 -1.06 3.06 -12.79
CA ASN A 83 -0.76 2.37 -14.04
C ASN A 83 -0.63 0.86 -13.82
N SER A 84 -0.01 0.46 -12.71
CA SER A 84 0.03 -0.92 -12.24
C SER A 84 0.23 -0.94 -10.72
N ILE A 85 -0.10 -2.09 -10.12
CA ILE A 85 0.24 -2.42 -8.74
C ILE A 85 1.05 -3.71 -8.78
N ARG A 86 2.25 -3.68 -8.21
CA ARG A 86 3.10 -4.86 -7.98
C ARG A 86 3.30 -4.95 -6.50
N ASP A 87 2.69 -5.94 -5.88
CA ASP A 87 2.78 -6.11 -4.43
C ASP A 87 3.66 -7.30 -4.08
N PHE A 88 4.66 -7.05 -3.25
CA PHE A 88 5.81 -7.93 -3.04
C PHE A 88 5.61 -8.81 -1.82
N ALA A 89 6.29 -9.95 -1.75
CA ALA A 89 6.36 -10.77 -0.54
C ALA A 89 7.74 -10.59 0.10
N ASN A 90 7.97 -9.43 0.72
CA ASN A 90 9.33 -8.93 1.00
C ASN A 90 9.77 -9.00 2.47
N PHE A 91 8.91 -9.46 3.38
CA PHE A 91 9.23 -9.57 4.80
C PHE A 91 9.32 -11.04 5.20
N GLU A 92 10.50 -11.48 5.62
CA GLU A 92 10.74 -12.89 5.96
C GLU A 92 9.84 -13.34 7.10
N LEU A 93 9.73 -12.50 8.14
CA LEU A 93 8.91 -12.80 9.32
C LEU A 93 7.44 -13.01 8.92
N HIS A 94 6.88 -12.17 8.06
CA HIS A 94 5.52 -12.33 7.53
C HIS A 94 5.36 -13.68 6.82
N CYS A 95 6.26 -13.98 5.88
CA CYS A 95 6.18 -15.22 5.12
C CYS A 95 6.29 -16.47 6.02
N LEU A 96 7.17 -16.45 7.01
CA LEU A 96 7.32 -17.54 7.98
C LEU A 96 6.08 -17.70 8.88
N GLN A 97 5.52 -16.59 9.39
CA GLN A 97 4.31 -16.61 10.21
C GLN A 97 3.10 -17.11 9.40
N ALA A 98 2.94 -16.66 8.16
CA ALA A 98 1.87 -17.12 7.28
C ALA A 98 1.97 -18.62 6.95
N LEU A 99 3.18 -19.12 6.70
CA LEU A 99 3.42 -20.57 6.56
C LEU A 99 3.06 -21.32 7.84
N GLU A 100 3.48 -20.82 8.99
CA GLU A 100 3.17 -21.44 10.28
C GLU A 100 1.66 -21.52 10.53
N THR A 101 0.93 -20.40 10.40
CA THR A 101 -0.52 -20.37 10.54
C THR A 101 -1.19 -21.35 9.59
N SER A 102 -0.75 -21.38 8.32
CA SER A 102 -1.28 -22.30 7.31
C SER A 102 -1.10 -23.77 7.70
N MET A 103 0.08 -24.14 8.22
CA MET A 103 0.34 -25.51 8.66
C MET A 103 -0.46 -25.87 9.92
N ARG A 104 -0.64 -24.93 10.86
CA ARG A 104 -1.51 -25.13 12.03
C ARG A 104 -2.96 -25.38 11.61
N MET A 105 -3.49 -24.58 10.69
CA MET A 105 -4.85 -24.78 10.15
C MET A 105 -5.01 -26.14 9.45
N ARG A 106 -4.00 -26.57 8.70
CA ARG A 106 -4.01 -27.91 8.08
C ARG A 106 -3.97 -29.01 9.14
N ALA A 107 -3.12 -28.88 10.15
CA ALA A 107 -3.01 -29.85 11.22
C ALA A 107 -4.31 -29.96 12.03
N SER A 108 -4.98 -28.84 12.35
CA SER A 108 -6.26 -28.85 13.08
C SER A 108 -7.39 -29.56 12.35
N SER A 109 -7.26 -29.76 11.03
CA SER A 109 -8.21 -30.53 10.24
C SER A 109 -7.97 -32.05 10.25
N GLN A 110 -6.87 -32.51 10.87
CA GLN A 110 -6.49 -33.92 10.93
C GLN A 110 -7.04 -34.63 12.18
N PRO A 111 -7.19 -35.97 12.16
CA PRO A 111 -7.68 -36.74 13.31
C PRO A 111 -6.80 -36.60 14.58
N ASP A 112 -5.50 -36.40 14.40
CA ASP A 112 -4.53 -36.11 15.47
C ASP A 112 -3.75 -34.83 15.12
N PRO A 113 -4.25 -33.65 15.54
CA PRO A 113 -3.64 -32.36 15.19
C PRO A 113 -2.21 -32.18 15.71
N GLU A 114 -1.89 -32.67 16.91
CA GLU A 114 -0.56 -32.52 17.50
C GLU A 114 0.46 -33.35 16.73
N ALA A 115 0.13 -34.61 16.42
CA ALA A 115 0.98 -35.45 15.60
C ALA A 115 1.15 -34.90 14.18
N ALA A 116 0.08 -34.37 13.57
CA ALA A 116 0.13 -33.75 12.25
C ALA A 116 1.02 -32.50 12.23
N TYR A 117 0.88 -31.61 13.22
CA TYR A 117 1.70 -30.41 13.34
C TYR A 117 3.18 -30.76 13.56
N ALA A 118 3.49 -31.70 14.47
CA ALA A 118 4.84 -32.19 14.67
C ALA A 118 5.43 -32.81 13.39
N GLY A 119 4.63 -33.56 12.63
CA GLY A 119 5.01 -34.12 11.34
C GLY A 119 5.37 -33.06 10.31
N PHE A 120 4.56 -32.02 10.15
CA PHE A 120 4.88 -30.90 9.25
C PHE A 120 6.17 -30.19 9.67
N ARG A 121 6.39 -29.97 10.98
CA ARG A 121 7.60 -29.30 11.48
C ARG A 121 8.85 -30.10 11.13
N ALA A 122 8.78 -31.42 11.21
CA ALA A 122 9.90 -32.30 10.87
C ALA A 122 10.17 -32.38 9.35
N SER A 123 9.20 -32.03 8.48
CA SER A 123 9.33 -32.18 7.03
C SER A 123 9.97 -30.98 6.31
N GLY A 124 10.34 -29.92 7.04
CA GLY A 124 10.79 -28.66 6.43
C GLY A 124 9.67 -27.84 5.77
N ALA A 125 8.39 -28.14 6.06
CA ALA A 125 7.24 -27.44 5.45
C ALA A 125 7.12 -25.95 5.84
N TYR A 126 8.02 -25.47 6.70
CA TYR A 126 8.07 -24.11 7.23
C TYR A 126 9.22 -23.30 6.62
N ASP A 127 10.07 -23.94 5.82
CA ASP A 127 11.21 -23.26 5.21
C ASP A 127 10.76 -22.50 3.97
N LEU A 128 11.19 -21.24 3.87
CA LEU A 128 11.05 -20.48 2.64
C LEU A 128 11.95 -21.11 1.56
N PRO A 129 11.47 -21.21 0.30
CA PRO A 129 12.29 -21.71 -0.78
C PRO A 129 13.52 -20.80 -0.95
N ALA A 130 14.68 -21.37 -1.25
CA ALA A 130 15.92 -20.61 -1.45
C ALA A 130 15.80 -19.48 -2.48
N SER A 131 14.89 -19.63 -3.44
CA SER A 131 14.61 -18.60 -4.45
C SER A 131 14.02 -17.32 -3.86
N TRP A 132 13.33 -17.37 -2.71
CA TRP A 132 12.79 -16.18 -2.03
C TRP A 132 13.91 -15.21 -1.64
N TYR A 133 15.03 -15.73 -1.13
CA TYR A 133 16.22 -14.92 -0.81
C TYR A 133 17.01 -14.43 -2.03
N GLN A 134 16.68 -14.91 -3.23
CA GLN A 134 17.43 -14.60 -4.46
C GLN A 134 16.71 -13.61 -5.37
N ARG A 135 15.40 -13.42 -5.21
CA ARG A 135 14.63 -12.48 -6.03
C ARG A 135 13.37 -11.97 -5.32
N PRO A 136 12.98 -10.71 -5.55
CA PRO A 136 11.78 -10.14 -4.98
C PRO A 136 10.53 -10.64 -5.72
N TYR A 137 9.83 -11.60 -5.12
CA TYR A 137 8.55 -12.09 -5.64
C TYR A 137 7.44 -11.07 -5.42
N TYR A 138 6.56 -10.93 -6.42
CA TYR A 138 5.38 -10.08 -6.35
C TYR A 138 4.23 -10.70 -7.14
N PHE A 139 3.01 -10.27 -6.83
CA PHE A 139 1.85 -10.48 -7.68
C PHE A 139 1.36 -9.14 -8.26
N LYS A 140 0.48 -9.21 -9.25
CA LYS A 140 -0.12 -8.02 -9.87
C LYS A 140 -1.46 -7.73 -9.20
N GLY A 141 -1.57 -6.60 -8.53
CA GLY A 141 -2.82 -6.16 -7.88
C GLY A 141 -3.79 -5.51 -8.86
N ASN A 142 -5.09 -5.58 -8.55
CA ASN A 142 -6.11 -4.92 -9.36
C ASN A 142 -6.17 -3.41 -9.11
N ARG A 143 -5.49 -2.66 -9.98
CA ARG A 143 -5.41 -1.18 -9.99
C ARG A 143 -6.75 -0.44 -10.04
N MET A 144 -7.87 -1.12 -10.34
CA MET A 144 -9.19 -0.50 -10.44
C MET A 144 -9.96 -0.51 -9.11
N THR A 145 -9.41 -1.14 -8.06
CA THR A 145 -10.10 -1.35 -6.78
C THR A 145 -9.59 -0.47 -5.66
N CYS A 146 -8.93 0.64 -5.99
CA CYS A 146 -8.27 1.50 -5.03
C CYS A 146 -9.25 2.27 -4.14
N SER A 147 -8.91 2.42 -2.86
CA SER A 147 -9.67 3.20 -1.88
C SER A 147 -8.73 4.13 -1.09
N GLY A 148 -9.29 5.18 -0.50
CA GLY A 148 -8.53 6.27 0.11
C GLY A 148 -8.58 6.25 1.63
N HIS A 149 -7.84 7.17 2.25
CA HIS A 149 -7.98 7.47 3.67
C HIS A 149 -9.42 7.88 4.03
N GLU A 150 -9.87 7.51 5.22
CA GLU A 150 -11.23 7.70 5.76
C GLU A 150 -12.35 7.01 4.98
N SER A 151 -12.01 6.21 3.96
CA SER A 151 -13.03 5.52 3.17
C SER A 151 -13.54 4.25 3.84
N THR A 152 -14.78 3.89 3.52
CA THR A 152 -15.37 2.61 3.91
C THR A 152 -14.92 1.51 2.97
N ILE A 153 -14.37 0.43 3.52
CA ILE A 153 -13.98 -0.78 2.78
C ILE A 153 -15.19 -1.70 2.70
N GLN A 154 -15.53 -2.09 1.49
CA GLN A 154 -16.69 -2.89 1.20
C GLN A 154 -16.36 -4.36 1.42
N TRP A 155 -17.01 -4.97 2.40
CA TRP A 155 -16.86 -6.38 2.64
C TRP A 155 -17.54 -7.19 1.51
N PRO A 156 -16.79 -8.00 0.75
CA PRO A 156 -17.32 -8.72 -0.39
C PRO A 156 -18.24 -9.86 0.05
N ARG A 157 -19.40 -9.97 -0.62
CA ARG A 157 -20.44 -10.96 -0.28
C ARG A 157 -19.95 -12.41 -0.21
N PHE A 158 -18.91 -12.75 -0.97
CA PHE A 158 -18.38 -14.11 -1.07
C PHE A 158 -17.49 -14.50 0.12
N SER A 159 -16.97 -13.55 0.90
CA SER A 159 -16.01 -13.81 1.97
C SER A 159 -16.64 -13.73 3.35
N THR A 160 -16.13 -14.56 4.26
CA THR A 160 -16.47 -14.64 5.68
C THR A 160 -15.33 -14.21 6.61
N THR A 161 -14.12 -13.97 6.07
CA THR A 161 -12.94 -13.61 6.87
C THR A 161 -12.19 -12.47 6.19
N MET A 162 -12.38 -11.26 6.72
CA MET A 162 -11.70 -10.06 6.25
C MET A 162 -10.45 -9.78 7.08
N ASP A 163 -9.37 -9.38 6.41
CA ASP A 163 -8.09 -9.06 7.03
C ASP A 163 -7.49 -7.79 6.41
N TYR A 164 -6.55 -7.19 7.12
CA TYR A 164 -5.74 -6.05 6.70
C TYR A 164 -4.28 -6.48 6.53
N GLU A 165 -3.50 -5.67 5.83
CA GLU A 165 -2.06 -5.89 5.66
C GLU A 165 -1.31 -4.57 5.86
N LEU A 166 -0.45 -4.52 6.89
CA LEU A 166 0.38 -3.36 7.20
C LEU A 166 1.54 -3.24 6.20
N GLU A 167 1.39 -2.36 5.23
CA GLU A 167 2.40 -2.11 4.20
C GLU A 167 2.66 -0.63 3.94
N PHE A 168 3.71 -0.38 3.16
CA PHE A 168 3.92 0.91 2.51
C PHE A 168 4.39 0.68 1.07
N ALA A 169 4.27 1.69 0.23
CA ALA A 169 4.52 1.55 -1.19
C ALA A 169 5.41 2.67 -1.73
N ALA A 170 6.27 2.32 -2.68
CA ALA A 170 6.97 3.28 -3.53
C ALA A 170 6.15 3.59 -4.78
N VAL A 171 6.05 4.88 -5.12
CA VAL A 171 5.41 5.36 -6.35
C VAL A 171 6.49 5.69 -7.37
N ILE A 172 6.42 5.09 -8.55
CA ILE A 172 7.36 5.36 -9.64
C ILE A 172 7.06 6.73 -10.25
N GLY A 173 8.07 7.57 -10.39
CA GLY A 173 8.00 8.93 -10.95
C GLY A 173 8.58 9.09 -12.33
N LYS A 174 9.49 8.19 -12.74
CA LYS A 174 10.21 8.32 -14.00
C LYS A 174 10.17 7.01 -14.78
N ARG A 175 9.81 7.12 -16.05
CA ARG A 175 9.79 6.00 -17.00
C ARG A 175 11.20 5.41 -17.16
N GLY A 176 11.30 4.08 -17.24
CA GLY A 176 12.58 3.41 -17.53
C GLY A 176 12.42 1.90 -17.69
N ALA A 177 13.37 1.28 -18.37
CA ALA A 177 13.56 -0.17 -18.46
C ALA A 177 15.03 -0.47 -18.15
N ASP A 178 15.33 -1.68 -17.71
CA ASP A 178 16.66 -2.16 -17.35
C ASP A 178 17.39 -1.22 -16.38
N ILE A 179 16.65 -0.72 -15.38
CA ILE A 179 17.12 0.30 -14.44
C ILE A 179 18.13 -0.36 -13.49
N ALA A 180 19.36 0.17 -13.45
CA ALA A 180 20.34 -0.28 -12.48
C ALA A 180 19.90 0.10 -11.05
N GLU A 181 20.21 -0.74 -10.06
CA GLU A 181 19.86 -0.50 -8.65
C GLU A 181 20.33 0.89 -8.16
N ALA A 182 21.53 1.31 -8.56
CA ALA A 182 22.09 2.61 -8.21
C ALA A 182 21.31 3.81 -8.77
N ASP A 183 20.59 3.62 -9.87
CA ASP A 183 19.79 4.67 -10.51
C ASP A 183 18.33 4.67 -10.04
N ALA A 184 17.87 3.59 -9.40
CA ALA A 184 16.47 3.38 -9.04
C ALA A 184 15.91 4.47 -8.11
N ALA A 185 16.73 4.99 -7.19
CA ALA A 185 16.30 6.08 -6.30
C ALA A 185 15.78 7.29 -7.08
N ALA A 186 16.43 7.65 -8.20
CA ALA A 186 16.03 8.77 -9.06
C ALA A 186 14.68 8.55 -9.76
N HIS A 187 14.23 7.29 -9.85
CA HIS A 187 12.96 6.91 -10.45
C HIS A 187 11.79 6.88 -9.46
N ILE A 188 12.04 6.98 -8.15
CA ILE A 188 10.99 7.02 -7.12
C ILE A 188 10.48 8.47 -6.97
N PHE A 189 9.17 8.65 -7.12
CA PHE A 189 8.48 9.92 -6.87
C PHE A 189 8.30 10.19 -5.36
N GLY A 190 7.87 9.16 -4.64
CA GLY A 190 7.58 9.25 -3.22
C GLY A 190 7.02 7.94 -2.66
N TYR A 191 6.55 8.02 -1.41
CA TYR A 191 6.06 6.88 -0.65
C TYR A 191 4.68 7.16 -0.06
N MET A 192 3.87 6.12 0.11
CA MET A 192 2.56 6.19 0.77
C MET A 192 2.30 4.90 1.56
N ILE A 193 1.33 4.91 2.47
CA ILE A 193 0.89 3.68 3.14
C ILE A 193 0.00 2.91 2.18
N TYR A 194 0.08 1.59 2.23
CA TYR A 194 -0.72 0.67 1.44
C TYR A 194 -1.31 -0.40 2.36
N ASN A 195 -2.60 -0.66 2.21
CA ASN A 195 -3.30 -1.75 2.88
C ASN A 195 -3.92 -2.65 1.81
N ASP A 196 -3.36 -3.85 1.66
CA ASP A 196 -3.86 -4.87 0.74
C ASP A 196 -4.86 -5.79 1.45
N PHE A 197 -6.10 -5.28 1.60
CA PHE A 197 -7.15 -5.99 2.30
C PHE A 197 -7.38 -7.38 1.71
N SER A 198 -7.59 -8.35 2.60
CA SER A 198 -7.61 -9.76 2.22
C SER A 198 -8.90 -10.43 2.66
N ALA A 199 -9.63 -10.99 1.69
CA ALA A 199 -10.63 -12.02 1.95
C ALA A 199 -9.92 -13.36 2.13
N ARG A 200 -9.47 -13.66 3.35
CA ARG A 200 -8.53 -14.75 3.65
C ARG A 200 -9.08 -16.13 3.34
N ASP A 201 -10.36 -16.35 3.56
CA ASP A 201 -11.04 -17.60 3.23
C ASP A 201 -11.00 -17.91 1.72
N GLU A 202 -11.16 -16.89 0.87
CA GLU A 202 -11.00 -17.05 -0.58
C GLU A 202 -9.53 -17.08 -1.01
N GLN A 203 -8.64 -16.30 -0.39
CA GLN A 203 -7.22 -16.33 -0.72
C GLN A 203 -6.62 -17.71 -0.47
N VAL A 204 -7.00 -18.40 0.62
CA VAL A 204 -6.58 -19.78 0.90
C VAL A 204 -7.07 -20.73 -0.19
N ARG A 205 -8.25 -20.50 -0.78
CA ARG A 205 -8.75 -21.29 -1.91
C ARG A 205 -7.98 -20.99 -3.19
N ASP A 206 -7.74 -19.72 -3.51
CA ASP A 206 -6.99 -19.27 -4.68
C ASP A 206 -5.59 -19.93 -4.73
N GLN A 207 -4.92 -20.00 -3.57
CA GLN A 207 -3.59 -20.58 -3.44
C GLN A 207 -3.53 -22.09 -3.76
N GLN A 208 -4.65 -22.82 -3.72
CA GLN A 208 -4.67 -24.24 -4.10
C GLN A 208 -4.33 -24.46 -5.58
N PHE A 209 -4.67 -23.49 -6.44
CA PHE A 209 -4.38 -23.54 -7.87
C PHE A 209 -2.95 -23.03 -8.22
N ARG A 210 -2.23 -22.46 -7.25
CA ARG A 210 -0.83 -22.00 -7.37
C ARG A 210 -0.57 -20.88 -8.41
N MET A 211 -1.60 -20.11 -8.76
CA MET A 211 -1.45 -18.91 -9.60
C MET A 211 -1.13 -17.63 -8.80
N GLY A 212 -1.11 -17.72 -7.47
CA GLY A 212 -0.97 -16.57 -6.58
C GLY A 212 -2.33 -16.03 -6.12
N PRO A 213 -2.33 -14.93 -5.35
CA PRO A 213 -3.56 -14.26 -4.93
C PRO A 213 -4.39 -13.79 -6.12
N SER A 214 -5.72 -13.85 -6.01
CA SER A 214 -6.63 -13.34 -7.03
C SER A 214 -7.89 -12.73 -6.42
N LYS A 215 -9.03 -13.43 -6.42
CA LYS A 215 -10.31 -12.92 -5.93
C LYS A 215 -10.26 -12.49 -4.46
N GLY A 216 -9.39 -13.14 -3.67
CA GLY A 216 -9.09 -12.77 -2.28
C GLY A 216 -8.50 -11.36 -2.10
N LYS A 217 -7.97 -10.73 -3.16
CA LYS A 217 -7.36 -9.38 -3.18
C LYS A 217 -8.04 -8.42 -4.16
N ASP A 218 -8.68 -8.93 -5.22
CA ASP A 218 -9.23 -8.13 -6.32
C ASP A 218 -10.66 -7.59 -6.09
N PHE A 219 -11.12 -7.45 -4.85
CA PHE A 219 -12.47 -6.93 -4.59
C PHE A 219 -12.49 -5.40 -4.51
N ASP A 220 -13.62 -4.79 -4.86
CA ASP A 220 -13.80 -3.33 -4.80
C ASP A 220 -13.34 -2.78 -3.45
N THR A 221 -12.64 -1.66 -3.46
CA THR A 221 -12.05 -0.99 -2.28
C THR A 221 -10.95 -1.75 -1.54
N GLY A 222 -10.56 -2.95 -1.99
CA GLY A 222 -9.56 -3.78 -1.31
C GLY A 222 -8.13 -3.25 -1.32
N ASN A 223 -7.82 -2.30 -2.20
CA ASN A 223 -6.49 -1.69 -2.32
C ASN A 223 -6.48 -0.29 -1.71
N ALA A 224 -6.37 -0.16 -0.38
CA ALA A 224 -6.40 1.16 0.25
C ALA A 224 -5.02 1.81 0.28
N MET A 225 -4.93 3.08 -0.12
CA MET A 225 -3.68 3.81 -0.22
C MET A 225 -3.84 5.23 0.31
N GLY A 226 -2.80 5.77 0.96
CA GLY A 226 -2.78 7.16 1.39
C GLY A 226 -2.14 7.39 2.76
N PRO A 227 -2.53 8.44 3.49
CA PRO A 227 -3.48 9.50 3.10
C PRO A 227 -2.97 10.42 1.99
N TRP A 228 -1.66 10.41 1.75
CA TRP A 228 -0.96 11.20 0.74
C TRP A 228 0.28 10.44 0.27
N ILE A 229 0.88 10.94 -0.80
CA ILE A 229 2.25 10.59 -1.18
C ILE A 229 3.20 11.59 -0.52
N VAL A 230 4.14 11.10 0.30
CA VAL A 230 5.28 11.87 0.77
C VAL A 230 6.36 11.83 -0.31
N THR A 231 6.79 12.99 -0.81
CA THR A 231 7.81 13.04 -1.86
C THR A 231 9.15 12.55 -1.34
N ARG A 232 9.93 11.89 -2.21
CA ARG A 232 11.19 11.22 -1.84
C ARG A 232 12.17 12.12 -1.07
N ASP A 233 12.21 13.41 -1.38
CA ASP A 233 13.08 14.39 -0.71
C ASP A 233 12.72 14.66 0.77
N GLU A 234 11.48 14.45 1.19
CA GLU A 234 11.09 14.57 2.61
C GLU A 234 11.30 13.26 3.38
N LEU A 235 11.41 12.14 2.66
CA LEU A 235 11.61 10.82 3.25
C LEU A 235 12.78 10.12 2.55
N PRO A 236 14.01 10.64 2.73
CA PRO A 236 15.19 10.21 1.97
C PRO A 236 15.64 8.78 2.31
N ASP A 237 15.32 8.30 3.51
CA ASP A 237 15.63 6.95 3.97
C ASP A 237 14.35 6.27 4.45
N VAL A 238 14.05 5.11 3.86
CA VAL A 238 12.90 4.27 4.20
C VAL A 238 13.32 2.89 4.70
N SER A 239 14.61 2.70 5.00
CA SER A 239 15.17 1.40 5.37
C SER A 239 14.86 0.97 6.80
N ASN A 240 14.39 1.88 7.67
CA ASN A 240 14.09 1.57 9.07
C ASN A 240 13.02 2.49 9.66
N LEU A 241 11.85 2.53 9.03
CA LEU A 241 10.68 3.26 9.51
C LEU A 241 9.92 2.40 10.52
N ALA A 242 9.52 2.97 11.65
CA ALA A 242 8.58 2.32 12.55
C ALA A 242 7.20 2.16 11.89
N MET A 243 6.56 1.00 12.13
CA MET A 243 5.25 0.68 11.57
C MET A 243 4.34 0.10 12.66
N GLU A 244 3.05 0.48 12.66
CA GLU A 244 2.07 -0.01 13.63
C GLU A 244 0.69 -0.20 12.98
N SER A 245 -0.03 -1.26 13.38
CA SER A 245 -1.44 -1.46 13.05
C SER A 245 -2.31 -1.37 14.30
N ARG A 246 -3.48 -0.72 14.18
CA ARG A 246 -4.47 -0.61 15.25
C ARG A 246 -5.88 -0.92 14.76
N ILE A 247 -6.63 -1.69 15.53
CA ILE A 247 -8.07 -1.87 15.32
C ILE A 247 -8.79 -1.17 16.47
N ASN A 248 -9.67 -0.21 16.15
CA ASN A 248 -10.42 0.59 17.12
C ASN A 248 -9.53 1.27 18.18
N GLY A 249 -8.33 1.69 17.77
CA GLY A 249 -7.32 2.30 18.64
C GLY A 249 -6.47 1.31 19.44
N GLU A 250 -6.76 0.01 19.40
CA GLU A 250 -5.97 -1.03 20.06
C GLU A 250 -4.89 -1.56 19.13
N VAL A 251 -3.64 -1.54 19.60
CA VAL A 251 -2.48 -2.03 18.84
C VAL A 251 -2.57 -3.53 18.62
N GLN A 252 -2.51 -3.93 17.35
CA GLN A 252 -2.53 -5.33 16.94
C GLN A 252 -1.12 -5.81 16.58
N GLY A 253 -0.32 -4.95 15.96
CA GLY A 253 0.99 -5.31 15.44
C GLY A 253 1.96 -4.13 15.43
N ARG A 254 3.24 -4.44 15.63
CA ARG A 254 4.36 -3.51 15.46
C ARG A 254 5.41 -4.15 14.57
N ALA A 255 5.95 -3.35 13.66
CA ALA A 255 6.96 -3.77 12.71
C ALA A 255 7.95 -2.63 12.41
N SER A 256 8.91 -2.92 11.54
CA SER A 256 9.83 -1.94 10.97
C SER A 256 10.11 -2.30 9.52
N SER A 257 10.26 -1.29 8.65
CA SER A 257 10.66 -1.51 7.26
C SER A 257 12.07 -2.10 7.11
N SER A 258 12.87 -2.13 8.19
CA SER A 258 14.16 -2.83 8.21
C SER A 258 14.05 -4.35 8.04
N GLY A 259 12.84 -4.90 8.20
CA GLY A 259 12.55 -6.30 7.89
C GLY A 259 12.43 -6.61 6.39
N MET A 260 12.50 -5.61 5.51
CA MET A 260 12.47 -5.83 4.06
C MET A 260 13.74 -6.56 3.60
N GLN A 261 13.55 -7.68 2.90
CA GLN A 261 14.63 -8.47 2.31
C GLN A 261 15.30 -7.75 1.13
N PHE A 262 14.49 -7.07 0.31
CA PHE A 262 14.95 -6.30 -0.84
C PHE A 262 14.51 -4.85 -0.72
N SER A 263 15.41 -3.90 -0.95
CA SER A 263 15.03 -2.48 -1.05
C SER A 263 14.13 -2.25 -2.27
N PHE A 264 13.35 -1.15 -2.28
CA PHE A 264 12.61 -0.77 -3.49
C PHE A 264 13.52 -0.56 -4.70
N ALA A 265 14.79 -0.18 -4.49
CA ALA A 265 15.78 -0.10 -5.57
C ALA A 265 16.09 -1.47 -6.19
N GLN A 266 16.25 -2.50 -5.35
CA GLN A 266 16.43 -3.89 -5.80
C GLN A 266 15.18 -4.43 -6.49
N CYS A 267 14.00 -4.16 -5.93
CA CYS A 267 12.72 -4.50 -6.55
C CYS A 267 12.59 -3.86 -7.95
N MET A 268 12.93 -2.57 -8.09
CA MET A 268 12.88 -1.87 -9.37
C MET A 268 13.87 -2.43 -10.39
N ALA A 269 15.11 -2.70 -9.98
CA ALA A 269 16.13 -3.30 -10.84
C ALA A 269 15.79 -4.75 -11.24
N PHE A 270 14.99 -5.45 -10.45
CA PHE A 270 14.47 -6.76 -10.81
C PHE A 270 13.32 -6.66 -11.80
N VAL A 271 12.28 -5.88 -11.47
CA VAL A 271 11.07 -5.76 -12.29
C VAL A 271 11.40 -5.17 -13.66
N SER A 272 12.27 -4.17 -13.73
CA SER A 272 12.51 -3.44 -14.99
C SER A 272 13.30 -4.21 -16.05
N ARG A 273 13.75 -5.45 -15.77
CA ARG A 273 14.50 -6.28 -16.73
C ARG A 273 13.63 -6.64 -17.92
N ASP A 274 13.94 -6.09 -19.09
CA ASP A 274 13.12 -6.20 -20.30
C ASP A 274 11.65 -5.76 -20.10
N GLU A 275 11.36 -4.94 -19.09
CA GLU A 275 10.02 -4.44 -18.76
C GLU A 275 10.09 -2.93 -18.47
N THR A 276 9.33 -2.13 -19.23
CA THR A 276 9.28 -0.67 -19.00
C THR A 276 8.35 -0.34 -17.83
N LEU A 277 8.89 0.33 -16.83
CA LEU A 277 8.15 0.98 -15.75
C LEU A 277 7.64 2.34 -16.18
N TYR A 278 6.46 2.74 -15.67
CA TYR A 278 5.83 4.02 -15.99
C TYR A 278 5.61 4.86 -14.73
N PRO A 279 5.66 6.21 -14.86
CA PRO A 279 5.21 7.10 -13.79
C PRO A 279 3.81 6.71 -13.33
N GLY A 280 3.56 6.59 -12.03
CA GLY A 280 2.30 6.12 -11.46
C GLY A 280 2.16 4.60 -11.33
N ASP A 281 3.19 3.81 -11.67
CA ASP A 281 3.30 2.43 -11.17
C ASP A 281 3.51 2.45 -9.64
N VAL A 282 2.92 1.48 -8.94
CA VAL A 282 2.98 1.36 -7.48
C VAL A 282 3.60 0.02 -7.08
N PHE A 283 4.60 0.08 -6.21
CA PHE A 283 5.30 -1.09 -5.68
C PHE A 283 4.99 -1.19 -4.19
N GLY A 284 4.14 -2.14 -3.80
CA GLY A 284 3.86 -2.46 -2.39
C GLY A 284 5.08 -3.10 -1.74
N SER A 285 5.26 -2.90 -0.43
CA SER A 285 6.36 -3.53 0.29
C SER A 285 6.10 -5.01 0.54
N GLY A 286 4.85 -5.46 0.46
CA GLY A 286 4.41 -6.64 1.16
C GLY A 286 4.17 -6.35 2.64
N THR A 287 3.39 -7.24 3.25
CA THR A 287 2.98 -7.13 4.63
C THR A 287 4.19 -7.23 5.54
N ALA A 288 4.37 -6.25 6.41
CA ALA A 288 5.39 -6.32 7.45
C ALA A 288 5.06 -7.45 8.45
N GLY A 289 6.06 -8.06 9.07
CA GLY A 289 5.81 -9.11 10.06
C GLY A 289 5.01 -8.60 11.26
N ASN A 290 4.08 -9.42 11.78
CA ASN A 290 3.02 -9.03 12.71
C ASN A 290 2.02 -8.00 12.15
N GLY A 291 1.99 -7.83 10.83
CA GLY A 291 1.27 -6.77 10.13
C GLY A 291 -0.14 -7.15 9.69
N CYS A 292 -0.61 -8.37 9.96
CA CYS A 292 -1.96 -8.79 9.61
C CYS A 292 -2.65 -9.67 10.67
N GLY A 293 -3.97 -9.78 10.55
CA GLY A 293 -4.82 -10.64 11.36
C GLY A 293 -4.52 -12.13 11.18
N PHE A 294 -4.07 -12.55 9.99
CA PHE A 294 -3.67 -13.94 9.74
C PHE A 294 -2.49 -14.41 10.62
N GLU A 295 -1.65 -13.48 11.07
CA GLU A 295 -0.52 -13.76 11.95
C GLU A 295 -0.89 -13.55 13.42
N THR A 296 -1.59 -12.46 13.71
CA THR A 296 -1.90 -12.03 15.08
C THR A 296 -3.14 -12.71 15.65
N GLY A 297 -3.97 -13.33 14.81
CA GLY A 297 -5.25 -13.95 15.18
C GLY A 297 -6.42 -12.97 15.28
N ARG A 298 -6.20 -11.66 15.05
CA ARG A 298 -7.28 -10.65 15.06
C ARG A 298 -7.66 -10.23 13.64
N TYR A 299 -8.71 -10.85 13.12
CA TYR A 299 -9.39 -10.43 11.89
C TYR A 299 -10.29 -9.23 12.11
N LEU A 300 -10.73 -8.63 11.01
CA LEU A 300 -11.65 -7.49 10.99
C LEU A 300 -13.10 -7.95 11.09
N GLU A 301 -13.92 -7.13 11.76
CA GLU A 301 -15.37 -7.28 11.82
C GLU A 301 -16.07 -6.05 11.20
N PRO A 302 -17.33 -6.16 10.75
CA PRO A 302 -18.12 -5.00 10.33
C PRO A 302 -18.15 -3.91 11.41
N GLY A 303 -17.91 -2.66 11.00
CA GLY A 303 -17.82 -1.50 11.88
C GLY A 303 -16.44 -1.25 12.50
N ASP A 304 -15.50 -2.20 12.41
CA ASP A 304 -14.13 -1.97 12.87
C ASP A 304 -13.48 -0.80 12.11
N VAL A 305 -12.63 -0.05 12.81
CA VAL A 305 -11.77 0.97 12.24
C VAL A 305 -10.33 0.47 12.29
N ILE A 306 -9.73 0.26 11.12
CA ILE A 306 -8.32 -0.12 10.99
C ILE A 306 -7.48 1.13 10.69
N GLU A 307 -6.39 1.28 11.43
CA GLU A 307 -5.37 2.30 11.23
C GLU A 307 -4.03 1.64 10.97
N LEU A 308 -3.36 2.04 9.91
CA LEU A 308 -1.97 1.71 9.62
C LEU A 308 -1.14 2.98 9.74
N GLU A 309 -0.10 2.93 10.55
CA GLU A 309 0.82 4.04 10.75
C GLU A 309 2.21 3.66 10.29
N VAL A 310 2.84 4.56 9.52
CA VAL A 310 4.23 4.42 9.07
C VAL A 310 4.94 5.74 9.34
N GLU A 311 6.05 5.65 10.05
CA GLU A 311 6.89 6.78 10.43
C GLU A 311 7.24 7.66 9.22
N GLY A 312 7.17 8.98 9.39
CA GLY A 312 7.43 9.96 8.33
C GLY A 312 6.30 10.07 7.28
N ILE A 313 5.44 9.06 7.13
CA ILE A 313 4.32 9.08 6.19
C ILE A 313 3.06 9.63 6.87
N GLY A 314 2.53 8.95 7.88
CA GLY A 314 1.29 9.33 8.56
C GLY A 314 0.43 8.13 8.93
N ILE A 315 -0.89 8.32 8.91
CA ILE A 315 -1.87 7.27 9.25
C ILE A 315 -2.85 7.08 8.09
N LEU A 316 -2.97 5.84 7.59
CA LEU A 316 -4.06 5.42 6.72
C LEU A 316 -5.14 4.79 7.58
N ARG A 317 -6.35 5.37 7.56
CA ARG A 317 -7.48 4.96 8.40
C ARG A 317 -8.65 4.56 7.51
N ASN A 318 -9.28 3.43 7.79
CA ASN A 318 -10.41 2.92 7.03
C ASN A 318 -11.46 2.30 7.95
N THR A 319 -12.73 2.41 7.59
CA THR A 319 -13.84 1.77 8.32
C THR A 319 -14.32 0.55 7.55
N ILE A 320 -14.56 -0.56 8.23
CA ILE A 320 -15.05 -1.80 7.60
C ILE A 320 -16.57 -1.73 7.48
N GLY A 321 -17.06 -1.79 6.24
CA GLY A 321 -18.49 -1.79 5.95
C GLY A 321 -19.15 -3.13 6.23
N GLU A 322 -20.49 -3.12 6.28
CA GLU A 322 -21.30 -4.33 6.34
C GLU A 322 -21.01 -5.28 5.17
N ARG A 323 -21.13 -6.58 5.42
CA ARG A 323 -21.08 -7.59 4.37
C ARG A 323 -22.19 -7.34 3.36
N ARG A 324 -21.82 -7.16 2.09
CA ARG A 324 -22.79 -7.02 1.00
C ARG A 324 -23.74 -8.22 0.98
N SER A 325 -25.04 -7.96 0.95
CA SER A 325 -26.08 -8.96 0.68
C SER A 325 -25.98 -9.52 -0.73
#